data_AF-A0A961EKU7-F1
#
_entry.id   AF-A0A961EKU7-F1
#
_cell.length_a   1.000
_cell.length_b   1.000
_cell.length_c   1.000
_cell.angle_alpha   90.00
_cell.angle_beta   90.00
_cell.angle_gamma   90.00
#
_symmetry.space_group_name_H-M   'P 1'
#
loop_
_entity.id
_entity.type
_entity.pdbx_description
1 polymer ?
#
loop_
_entity_poly.entity_id
_entity_poly.type
_entity_poly.pdbx_seq_one_letter_code
_entity_poly.pdbx_strand_id
1 'polypeptide(L)'
;MSQTAWEAALMAMENDLDAQEQSLRTGNVTEVSEFVPPEGLGPMPAHLKERVDNLVRRTALLATFVQYQLVATDADLRFERREVRHAGAQALYLDRAV
;
A
#
# COMPACT_ATOMS: atom_id res chain seq x y z
N MET A 1 -23.95 -24.55 0.97
CA MET A 1 -23.06 -23.99 2.02
C MET A 1 -21.80 -23.34 1.46
N SER A 2 -21.20 -23.83 0.37
CA SER A 2 -20.00 -23.20 -0.24
C SER A 2 -20.22 -21.78 -0.77
N GLN A 3 -21.37 -21.50 -1.40
CA GLN A 3 -21.62 -20.19 -2.01
C GLN A 3 -21.65 -19.04 -1.00
N THR A 4 -22.41 -19.18 0.08
CA THR A 4 -22.49 -18.16 1.13
C THR A 4 -21.15 -17.94 1.82
N ALA A 5 -20.32 -18.99 1.94
CA ALA A 5 -18.97 -18.88 2.47
C ALA A 5 -18.05 -18.11 1.51
N TRP A 6 -18.15 -18.37 0.19
CA TRP A 6 -17.45 -17.59 -0.83
C TRP A 6 -17.85 -16.11 -0.81
N GLU A 7 -19.15 -15.82 -0.75
CA GLU A 7 -19.64 -14.44 -0.71
C GLU A 7 -19.17 -13.69 0.54
N ALA A 8 -19.19 -14.35 1.71
CA ALA A 8 -18.67 -13.78 2.95
C ALA A 8 -17.17 -13.53 2.89
N ALA A 9 -16.40 -14.48 2.35
CA ALA A 9 -14.95 -14.33 2.19
C ALA A 9 -14.58 -13.18 1.25
N LEU A 10 -15.26 -13.07 0.10
CA LEU A 10 -15.03 -11.97 -0.84
C LEU A 10 -15.45 -10.62 -0.25
N MET A 11 -16.54 -10.59 0.50
CA MET A 11 -16.97 -9.37 1.19
C MET A 11 -15.97 -8.93 2.27
N ALA A 12 -15.39 -9.87 3.02
CA ALA A 12 -14.33 -9.55 3.98
C ALA A 12 -13.11 -8.94 3.28
N MET A 13 -12.66 -9.56 2.19
CA MET A 13 -11.54 -9.05 1.40
C MET A 13 -11.82 -7.67 0.78
N GLU A 14 -13.06 -7.41 0.35
CA GLU A 14 -13.49 -6.09 -0.12
C GLU A 14 -13.41 -5.03 0.99
N ASN A 15 -13.93 -5.33 2.18
CA ASN A 15 -13.89 -4.41 3.30
C ASN A 15 -12.45 -4.08 3.72
N ASP A 16 -11.57 -5.09 3.72
CA ASP A 16 -10.16 -4.90 4.03
C ASP A 16 -9.46 -4.01 2.99
N LEU A 17 -9.72 -4.23 1.70
CA LEU A 17 -9.19 -3.37 0.63
C LEU A 17 -9.72 -1.94 0.73
N ASP A 18 -11.01 -1.76 0.98
CA ASP A 18 -11.61 -0.43 1.14
C ASP A 18 -11.00 0.32 2.34
N ALA A 19 -10.77 -0.38 3.45
CA ALA A 19 -10.10 0.17 4.62
C ALA A 19 -8.64 0.58 4.30
N GLN A 20 -7.88 -0.27 3.62
CA GLN A 20 -6.50 0.02 3.22
C GLN A 20 -6.42 1.21 2.26
N GLU A 21 -7.30 1.27 1.25
CA GLU A 21 -7.40 2.38 0.31
C GLU A 21 -7.71 3.70 1.05
N GLN A 22 -8.63 3.67 2.02
CA GLN A 22 -8.98 4.84 2.81
C GLN A 22 -7.83 5.28 3.74
N SER A 23 -7.14 4.35 4.38
CA SER A 23 -5.95 4.64 5.21
C SER A 23 -4.85 5.30 4.39
N LEU A 24 -4.59 4.79 3.18
CA LEU A 24 -3.63 5.40 2.25
C LEU A 24 -4.05 6.80 1.81
N ARG A 25 -5.33 7.00 1.50
CA ARG A 25 -5.86 8.32 1.09
C ARG A 25 -5.74 9.37 2.17
N THR A 26 -5.94 8.98 3.43
CA THR A 26 -5.90 9.89 4.58
C THR A 26 -4.50 10.06 5.16
N GLY A 27 -3.52 9.27 4.71
CA GLY A 27 -2.18 9.23 5.29
C GLY A 27 -2.11 8.57 6.67
N ASN A 28 -3.24 8.07 7.21
CA ASN A 28 -3.28 7.34 8.47
C ASN A 28 -3.05 5.85 8.21
N VAL A 29 -1.85 5.52 7.75
CA VAL A 29 -1.47 4.14 7.41
C VAL A 29 -1.27 3.37 8.71
N THR A 30 -2.26 2.53 9.04
CA THR A 30 -2.15 1.52 10.09
C THR A 30 -1.42 0.29 9.58
N GLU A 31 -1.00 -0.59 10.49
CA GLU A 31 -0.46 -1.90 10.13
C GLU A 31 -1.43 -2.67 9.22
N VAL A 32 -0.91 -3.26 8.16
CA VAL A 32 -1.69 -4.08 7.23
C VAL A 32 -1.70 -5.50 7.78
N SER A 33 -2.89 -5.99 8.14
CA SER A 33 -3.06 -7.37 8.59
C SER A 33 -2.57 -8.36 7.54
N GLU A 34 -1.92 -9.43 8.00
CA GLU A 34 -1.53 -10.53 7.14
C GLU A 34 -2.76 -11.17 6.50
N PHE A 35 -2.68 -11.45 5.20
CA PHE A 35 -3.75 -12.13 4.49
C PHE A 35 -3.82 -13.60 4.93
N VAL A 36 -4.94 -13.99 5.53
CA VAL A 36 -5.23 -15.39 5.88
C VAL A 36 -6.21 -15.96 4.87
N PRO A 37 -5.82 -16.99 4.09
CA PRO A 37 -6.71 -17.57 3.10
C PRO A 37 -7.92 -18.23 3.78
N PRO A 38 -9.15 -17.95 3.32
CA PRO A 38 -10.35 -18.56 3.86
C PRO A 38 -10.39 -20.08 3.58
N GLU A 39 -10.66 -20.86 4.62
CA GLU A 39 -10.73 -22.33 4.53
C GLU A 39 -12.14 -22.83 4.19
N GLY A 40 -12.23 -24.07 3.69
CA GLY A 40 -13.51 -24.78 3.55
C GLY A 40 -14.46 -24.23 2.47
N LEU A 41 -13.99 -23.34 1.60
CA LEU A 41 -14.82 -22.69 0.58
C LEU A 41 -15.34 -23.65 -0.52
N GLY A 42 -14.61 -24.72 -0.80
CA GLY A 42 -14.92 -25.62 -1.91
C GLY A 42 -14.75 -24.96 -3.28
N PRO A 43 -15.32 -25.54 -4.36
CA PRO A 43 -15.17 -24.99 -5.70
C PRO A 43 -15.85 -23.62 -5.83
N MET A 44 -15.17 -22.69 -6.51
CA MET A 44 -15.66 -21.33 -6.74
C MET A 44 -16.92 -21.33 -7.63
N PRO A 45 -18.02 -20.69 -7.19
CA PRO A 45 -19.19 -20.49 -8.04
C PRO A 45 -18.87 -19.63 -9.26
N ALA A 46 -19.30 -20.05 -10.46
CA ALA A 46 -18.94 -19.39 -11.71
C ALA A 46 -19.38 -17.91 -11.79
N HIS A 47 -20.51 -17.56 -11.17
CA HIS A 47 -21.02 -16.19 -11.16
C HIS A 47 -20.17 -15.22 -10.30
N LEU A 48 -19.34 -15.73 -9.39
CA LEU A 48 -18.44 -14.91 -8.57
C LEU A 48 -17.10 -14.62 -9.28
N LYS A 49 -16.83 -15.25 -10.43
CA LYS A 49 -15.57 -15.11 -11.16
C LYS A 49 -15.24 -13.65 -11.46
N GLU A 50 -16.20 -12.89 -11.97
CA GLU A 50 -15.99 -11.48 -12.32
C GLU A 50 -15.65 -10.62 -11.10
N ARG A 51 -16.31 -10.91 -9.96
CA ARG A 51 -16.04 -10.23 -8.69
C ARG A 51 -14.62 -10.51 -8.20
N VAL A 52 -14.18 -11.77 -8.26
CA VAL A 52 -12.81 -12.16 -7.94
C VAL A 52 -11.81 -11.47 -8.88
N ASP A 53 -12.06 -11.49 -10.19
CA ASP A 53 -11.19 -10.86 -11.18
C ASP A 53 -11.11 -9.33 -10.98
N ASN A 54 -12.18 -8.69 -10.48
CA ASN A 54 -12.16 -7.30 -10.07
C ASN A 54 -11.27 -7.09 -8.83
N LEU A 55 -11.46 -7.89 -7.79
CA LEU A 55 -10.68 -7.80 -6.56
C LEU A 55 -9.18 -7.96 -6.81
N VAL A 56 -8.79 -8.96 -7.59
CA VAL A 56 -7.39 -9.19 -7.97
C VAL A 56 -6.80 -7.97 -8.68
N ARG A 57 -7.55 -7.36 -9.60
CA ARG A 57 -7.11 -6.12 -10.28
C ARG A 57 -6.96 -4.95 -9.31
N ARG A 58 -7.91 -4.77 -8.39
CA ARG A 58 -7.86 -3.71 -7.37
C ARG A 58 -6.64 -3.88 -6.47
N THR A 59 -6.37 -5.09 -5.98
CA THR A 59 -5.19 -5.39 -5.16
C THR A 59 -3.89 -5.08 -5.91
N ALA A 60 -3.80 -5.44 -7.19
CA ALA A 60 -2.62 -5.16 -8.01
C ALA A 60 -2.38 -3.65 -8.21
N LEU A 61 -3.46 -2.88 -8.45
CA LEU A 61 -3.38 -1.42 -8.56
C LEU A 61 -2.95 -0.79 -7.24
N LEU A 62 -3.49 -1.26 -6.11
CA LEU A 62 -3.13 -0.76 -4.79
C LEU A 62 -1.66 -1.02 -4.47
N ALA A 63 -1.17 -2.24 -4.74
CA ALA A 63 0.24 -2.59 -4.55
C ALA A 63 1.16 -1.70 -5.40
N THR A 64 0.77 -1.45 -6.65
CA THR A 64 1.48 -0.56 -7.56
C THR A 64 1.53 0.87 -7.01
N PHE A 65 0.40 1.38 -6.52
CA PHE A 65 0.31 2.70 -5.92
C PHE A 65 1.23 2.84 -4.69
N VAL A 66 1.19 1.87 -3.77
CA VAL A 66 2.07 1.84 -2.58
C VAL A 66 3.53 1.82 -2.99
N GLN A 67 3.91 1.01 -3.98
CA GLN A 67 5.27 0.96 -4.48
C GLN A 67 5.75 2.31 -5.02
N TYR A 68 4.90 3.03 -5.78
CA TYR A 68 5.24 4.37 -6.27
C TYR A 68 5.40 5.38 -5.15
N GLN A 69 4.52 5.35 -4.14
CA GLN A 69 4.63 6.25 -2.99
C GLN A 69 5.94 6.02 -2.23
N LEU A 70 6.32 4.76 -1.97
CA LEU A 70 7.58 4.44 -1.30
C LEU A 70 8.80 4.95 -2.07
N VAL A 71 8.80 4.82 -3.40
CA VAL A 71 9.89 5.32 -4.25
C VAL A 71 9.96 6.85 -4.21
N ALA A 72 8.82 7.54 -4.26
CA ALA A 72 8.76 9.00 -4.14
C ALA A 72 9.30 9.47 -2.78
N THR A 73 8.85 8.86 -1.68
CA THR A 73 9.31 9.22 -0.34
C THR A 73 10.82 8.96 -0.15
N ASP A 74 11.35 7.86 -0.69
CA ASP A 74 12.80 7.60 -0.65
C ASP A 74 13.59 8.64 -1.46
N ALA A 75 13.06 9.09 -2.61
CA ALA A 75 13.66 10.16 -3.38
C ALA A 75 13.69 11.48 -2.58
N ASP A 76 12.57 11.86 -1.97
CA ASP A 76 12.44 13.08 -1.15
C ASP A 76 13.42 13.06 0.03
N LEU A 77 13.49 11.95 0.77
CA LEU A 77 14.45 11.78 1.87
C LEU A 77 15.91 11.90 1.42
N ARG A 78 16.25 11.44 0.21
CA ARG A 78 17.59 11.59 -0.35
C ARG A 78 17.90 13.04 -0.73
N PHE A 79 16.92 13.79 -1.21
CA PHE A 79 17.08 15.22 -1.50
C PHE A 79 17.29 16.03 -0.22
N GLU A 80 16.46 15.81 0.80
CA GLU A 80 16.61 16.49 2.10
C GLU A 80 17.98 16.21 2.74
N ARG A 81 18.44 14.95 2.73
CA ARG A 81 19.78 14.59 3.23
C ARG A 81 20.91 15.28 2.48
N ARG A 82 20.74 15.57 1.18
CA ARG A 82 21.73 16.31 0.39
C ARG A 82 21.74 17.79 0.74
N GLU A 83 20.58 18.44 0.84
CA GLU A 83 20.52 19.87 1.19
C GLU A 83 21.16 20.15 2.55
N VAL A 84 20.88 19.32 3.56
CA VAL A 84 21.49 19.46 4.89
C VAL A 84 23.02 19.36 4.82
N ARG A 85 23.56 18.47 3.98
CA ARG A 85 25.02 18.34 3.78
C ARG A 85 25.62 19.54 3.07
N HIS A 86 24.94 20.12 2.08
CA HIS A 86 25.43 21.28 1.35
C HIS A 86 25.36 22.57 2.19
N ALA A 87 24.31 22.75 2.99
CA ALA A 87 24.21 23.87 3.94
C ALA A 87 25.32 23.81 5.00
N GLY A 88 25.60 22.62 5.57
CA GLY A 88 26.71 22.42 6.51
C GLY A 88 28.09 22.60 5.86
N ALA A 89 28.26 22.18 4.61
CA ALA A 89 29.52 22.37 3.89
C ALA A 89 29.79 23.84 3.53
N GLN A 90 28.76 24.61 3.16
CA GLN A 90 28.91 26.05 2.88
C GLN A 90 29.25 26.86 4.14
N ALA A 91 28.71 26.51 5.30
CA ALA A 91 29.04 27.16 6.57
C ALA A 91 30.53 26.98 6.96
N LEU A 92 31.13 25.82 6.66
CA LEU A 92 32.53 25.52 6.95
C LEU A 92 33.54 26.27 6.08
N TYR A 93 33.15 26.78 4.91
CA TYR A 93 34.05 27.57 4.05
C TYR A 93 34.06 29.07 4.39
N LEU A 94 33.07 29.56 5.13
CA LEU A 94 33.01 30.98 5.54
C LEU A 94 33.87 31.29 6.77
N ASP A 95 34.14 30.33 7.64
CA ASP A 95 34.90 30.55 8.90
C ASP A 95 36.42 30.42 8.76
N ARG A 96 36.96 30.10 7.58
CA ARG A 96 38.41 30.00 7.34
C ARG A 96 39.01 31.19 6.59
N ALA A 97 38.18 32.19 6.27
CA ALA A 97 38.62 33.42 5.65
C ALA A 97 38.25 34.61 6.53
N VAL A 98 39.06 34.85 7.58
CA VAL A 98 39.46 36.15 8.16
C VAL A 98 40.42 35.88 9.32
#